data_AF-A0A6A4JSB8-F1
#
_entry.id   AF-A0A6A4JSB8-F1
#
_cell.length_a   1.000
_cell.length_b   1.000
_cell.length_c   1.000
_cell.angle_alpha   90.00
_cell.angle_beta   90.00
_cell.angle_gamma   90.00
#
_symmetry.space_group_name_H-M   'P 1'
#
loop_
_entity.id
_entity.type
_entity.pdbx_description
1 polymer ?
#
loop_
_entity_poly.entity_id
_entity_poly.type
_entity_poly.pdbx_seq_one_letter_code
_entity_poly.pdbx_strand_id
1 'polypeptide(L)'
;MDGRGPKERRNVRIRYYRCFRDGHFYAKGKGLRHLKMKGSVKIDSVCPAMIKAEEDKATGVIRVSYIHTHVGHLQELGRLNLSKSERAEIAQKVAMGIPYGTILDTIRESVKNQDVGRLHLTTRKDIWNVQSSFGLMGTEKGFIHGSDRTSVEVWVAQMQKQSEIVRFYKPQGACMPEEPDLHENDMVLIIATDAQIEMLLKMIFDV
;
A
#
# COMPACT_ATOMS: atom_id res chain seq x y z
N MET A 1 -16.14 8.99 1.90
CA MET A 1 -15.33 10.17 1.58
C MET A 1 -16.25 11.09 0.81
N ASP A 2 -16.69 12.19 1.42
CA ASP A 2 -17.51 13.16 0.69
C ASP A 2 -16.61 13.87 -0.31
N GLY A 3 -16.80 13.52 -1.58
CA GLY A 3 -16.02 13.97 -2.74
C GLY A 3 -16.23 15.44 -3.05
N ARG A 4 -15.86 16.34 -2.13
CA ARG A 4 -15.65 17.74 -2.47
C ARG A 4 -14.30 17.84 -3.18
N GLY A 5 -14.33 17.66 -4.50
CA GLY A 5 -13.17 17.85 -5.38
C GLY A 5 -12.54 19.25 -5.20
N PRO A 6 -11.32 19.45 -5.72
CA PRO A 6 -10.65 20.74 -5.60
C PRO A 6 -11.55 21.86 -6.14
N LYS A 7 -11.69 22.94 -5.37
CA LYS A 7 -12.37 24.14 -5.86
C LYS A 7 -11.35 24.94 -6.66
N GLU A 8 -11.66 25.17 -7.92
CA GLU A 8 -10.80 25.89 -8.84
C GLU A 8 -11.31 27.32 -9.01
N ARG A 9 -10.48 28.30 -8.65
CA ARG A 9 -10.65 29.70 -9.05
C ARG A 9 -9.62 30.01 -10.14
N ARG A 10 -9.83 31.06 -10.94
CA ARG A 10 -9.01 31.39 -12.12
C ARG A 10 -7.50 31.18 -11.90
N ASN A 11 -6.96 31.64 -10.76
CA ASN A 11 -5.52 31.55 -10.45
C ASN A 11 -5.14 30.66 -9.26
N VAL A 12 -6.12 30.06 -8.55
CA VAL A 12 -5.85 29.34 -7.30
C VAL A 12 -6.57 27.99 -7.27
N ARG A 13 -5.84 26.93 -6.92
CA ARG A 13 -6.38 25.60 -6.67
C ARG A 13 -6.46 25.36 -5.17
N ILE A 14 -7.66 25.06 -4.66
CA ILE A 14 -7.89 24.86 -3.23
C ILE A 14 -8.25 23.40 -2.95
N ARG A 15 -7.53 22.78 -2.00
CA ARG A 15 -7.78 21.42 -1.51
C ARG A 15 -8.09 21.45 -0.01
N TYR A 16 -9.10 20.69 0.39
CA TYR A 16 -9.49 20.52 1.78
C TYR A 16 -9.25 19.09 2.23
N TYR A 17 -8.51 18.93 3.31
CA TYR A 17 -8.28 17.65 3.97
C TYR A 17 -8.94 17.72 5.34
N ARG A 18 -9.90 16.83 5.59
CA ARG A 18 -10.60 16.74 6.88
C ARG A 18 -10.12 15.51 7.63
N CYS A 19 -10.27 15.51 8.95
CA CYS A 19 -10.02 14.31 9.75
C CYS A 19 -10.79 13.11 9.16
N PHE A 20 -10.11 11.98 8.98
CA PHE A 20 -10.74 10.80 8.38
C PHE A 20 -11.85 10.20 9.27
N ARG A 21 -11.88 10.58 10.56
CA ARG A 21 -12.93 10.22 11.51
C ARG A 21 -14.14 11.15 11.49
N ASP A 22 -14.02 12.36 10.91
CA ASP A 22 -15.10 13.35 10.81
C ASP A 22 -16.35 12.80 10.11
N GLY A 23 -17.52 13.12 10.65
CA GLY A 23 -18.83 12.88 10.07
C GLY A 23 -19.54 11.64 10.61
N HIS A 24 -20.66 11.33 9.96
CA HIS A 24 -21.57 10.26 10.36
C HIS A 24 -21.37 8.99 9.53
N PHE A 25 -21.62 7.85 10.15
CA PHE A 25 -21.62 6.59 9.44
C PHE A 25 -23.01 6.26 8.91
N TYR A 26 -23.11 6.11 7.59
CA TYR A 26 -24.31 5.61 6.95
C TYR A 26 -24.06 4.19 6.45
N ALA A 27 -24.82 3.24 6.98
CA ALA A 27 -24.76 1.86 6.53
C ALA A 27 -25.10 1.78 5.04
N LYS A 28 -24.32 1.00 4.29
CA LYS A 28 -24.56 0.75 2.86
C LYS A 28 -24.68 -0.75 2.61
N GLY A 29 -25.64 -1.15 1.77
CA GLY A 29 -25.88 -2.55 1.39
C GLY A 29 -27.18 -3.12 1.94
N LYS A 30 -27.38 -4.44 1.78
CA LYS A 30 -28.62 -5.16 2.13
C LYS A 30 -28.77 -5.51 3.62
N GLY A 31 -27.87 -5.05 4.50
CA GLY A 31 -27.90 -5.40 5.93
C GLY A 31 -27.51 -6.84 6.28
N LEU A 32 -27.08 -7.65 5.30
CA LEU A 32 -26.75 -9.07 5.48
C LEU A 32 -25.48 -9.33 6.32
N ARG A 33 -24.70 -8.29 6.64
CA ARG A 33 -23.49 -8.39 7.46
C ARG A 33 -23.61 -7.47 8.65
N HIS A 34 -23.35 -8.02 9.84
CA HIS A 34 -23.20 -7.22 11.04
C HIS A 34 -22.04 -6.24 10.92
N LEU A 35 -22.14 -5.12 11.66
CA LEU A 35 -21.04 -4.18 11.81
C LEU A 35 -19.83 -4.88 12.45
N LYS A 36 -18.64 -4.41 12.08
CA LYS A 36 -17.40 -4.87 12.72
C LYS A 36 -17.47 -4.56 14.21
N MET A 37 -16.87 -5.41 15.05
CA MET A 37 -16.77 -5.18 16.50
C MET A 37 -16.19 -3.79 16.87
N LYS A 38 -15.24 -3.28 16.08
CA LYS A 38 -14.66 -1.93 16.27
C LYS A 38 -15.57 -0.78 15.81
N GLY A 39 -16.74 -1.09 15.25
CA GLY A 39 -17.67 -0.11 14.69
C GLY A 39 -17.13 0.59 13.45
N SER A 40 -17.73 1.74 13.13
CA SER A 40 -17.28 2.61 12.05
C SER A 40 -15.99 3.34 12.42
N VAL A 41 -15.22 3.74 11.40
CA VAL A 41 -14.10 4.68 11.55
C VAL A 41 -14.60 6.09 11.90
N LYS A 42 -15.84 6.40 11.53
CA LYS A 42 -16.50 7.68 11.78
C LYS A 42 -16.92 7.80 13.25
N ILE A 43 -16.78 9.00 13.82
CA ILE A 43 -17.13 9.31 15.22
C ILE A 43 -18.60 9.68 15.40
N ASP A 44 -19.38 9.62 14.33
CA ASP A 44 -20.80 9.99 14.32
C ASP A 44 -21.07 11.40 14.86
N SER A 45 -20.13 12.29 14.56
CA SER A 45 -20.11 13.70 14.98
C SER A 45 -19.12 14.48 14.10
N VAL A 46 -19.05 15.80 14.31
CA VAL A 46 -18.19 16.69 13.52
C VAL A 46 -16.87 16.92 14.25
N CYS A 47 -15.76 16.64 13.56
CA CYS A 47 -14.42 16.97 14.02
C CYS A 47 -13.91 18.25 13.31
N PRO A 48 -13.52 19.30 14.04
CA PRO A 48 -13.08 20.56 13.44
C PRO A 48 -11.69 20.48 12.77
N ALA A 49 -10.90 19.45 13.08
CA ALA A 49 -9.56 19.30 12.52
C ALA A 49 -9.57 19.19 10.99
N MET A 50 -8.86 20.11 10.35
CA MET A 50 -8.78 20.19 8.89
C MET A 50 -7.53 20.93 8.42
N ILE A 51 -7.14 20.68 7.18
CA ILE A 51 -6.09 21.38 6.45
C ILE A 51 -6.71 21.96 5.18
N LYS A 52 -6.47 23.23 4.93
CA LYS A 52 -6.79 23.95 3.71
C LYS A 52 -5.46 24.28 3.01
N ALA A 53 -5.25 23.69 1.83
CA ALA A 53 -4.10 23.97 0.99
C ALA A 53 -4.55 24.81 -0.22
N GLU A 54 -3.89 25.94 -0.43
CA GLU A 54 -4.12 26.85 -1.54
C GLU A 54 -2.85 26.92 -2.38
N GLU A 55 -2.95 26.47 -3.63
CA GLU A 55 -1.86 26.46 -4.59
C GLU A 55 -2.11 27.59 -5.60
N ASP A 56 -1.19 28.56 -5.65
CA ASP A 56 -1.16 29.56 -6.71
C ASP A 56 -0.58 28.91 -7.97
N LYS A 57 -1.37 28.90 -9.05
CA LYS A 57 -0.99 28.24 -10.30
C LYS A 57 0.12 28.96 -11.05
N ALA A 58 0.27 30.27 -10.83
CA ALA A 58 1.25 31.07 -11.56
C ALA A 58 2.65 30.95 -10.93
N THR A 59 2.71 30.93 -9.59
CA THR A 59 3.98 30.91 -8.84
C THR A 59 4.34 29.51 -8.32
N GLY A 60 3.38 28.59 -8.27
CA GLY A 60 3.53 27.27 -7.65
C GLY A 60 3.57 27.32 -6.11
N VAL A 61 3.42 28.50 -5.50
CA VAL A 61 3.49 28.66 -4.05
C VAL A 61 2.25 28.03 -3.39
N ILE A 62 2.49 27.20 -2.38
CA ILE A 62 1.43 26.54 -1.60
C ILE A 62 1.32 27.22 -0.24
N ARG A 63 0.16 27.82 0.04
CA ARG A 63 -0.22 28.33 1.36
C ARG A 63 -1.10 27.32 2.07
N VAL A 64 -0.74 26.98 3.30
CA VAL A 64 -1.46 26.00 4.11
C VAL A 64 -2.01 26.66 5.37
N SER A 65 -3.30 26.53 5.59
CA SER A 65 -3.96 26.89 6.86
C SER A 65 -4.55 25.64 7.47
N TYR A 66 -4.31 25.38 8.75
CA TYR A 66 -4.77 24.15 9.40
C TYR A 66 -5.31 24.40 10.81
N ILE A 67 -6.25 23.55 11.20
CA ILE A 67 -6.76 23.40 12.56
C ILE A 67 -6.30 22.02 13.02
N HIS A 68 -5.34 21.97 13.94
CA HIS A 68 -4.76 20.71 14.43
C HIS A 68 -5.58 20.07 15.56
N THR A 69 -6.42 20.86 16.23
CA THR A 69 -7.19 20.41 17.39
C THR A 69 -8.31 19.46 16.97
N HIS A 70 -8.25 18.23 17.47
CA HIS A 70 -9.32 17.26 17.36
C HIS A 70 -10.28 17.40 18.55
N VAL A 71 -11.58 17.42 18.29
CA VAL A 71 -12.63 17.50 19.30
C VAL A 71 -13.57 16.32 19.13
N GLY A 72 -13.99 15.71 20.24
CA GLY A 72 -14.91 14.56 20.25
C GLY A 72 -14.24 13.21 20.01
N HIS A 73 -12.92 13.15 19.80
CA HIS A 73 -12.19 11.90 19.72
C HIS A 73 -10.70 12.04 20.04
N LEU A 74 -10.08 10.93 20.46
CA LEU A 74 -8.64 10.83 20.64
C LEU A 74 -7.93 10.38 19.36
N GLN A 75 -6.62 10.54 19.34
CA GLN A 75 -5.75 9.97 18.31
C GLN A 75 -5.52 8.48 18.58
N GLU A 76 -6.48 7.66 18.14
CA GLU A 76 -6.41 6.21 18.26
C GLU A 76 -5.54 5.62 17.15
N LEU A 77 -4.31 5.18 17.48
CA LEU A 77 -3.39 4.57 16.51
C LEU A 77 -4.03 3.42 15.73
N GLY A 78 -4.82 2.56 16.40
CA GLY A 78 -5.50 1.43 15.76
C GLY A 78 -6.60 1.81 14.76
N ARG A 79 -6.98 3.10 14.68
CA ARG A 79 -7.92 3.64 13.68
C ARG A 79 -7.22 4.22 12.46
N LEU A 80 -5.91 4.46 12.54
CA LEU A 80 -5.11 4.93 11.41
C LEU A 80 -5.03 3.85 10.34
N ASN A 81 -4.90 4.28 9.08
CA ASN A 81 -4.56 3.38 7.99
C ASN A 81 -3.05 3.18 7.96
N LEU A 82 -2.62 2.01 7.48
CA LEU A 82 -1.23 1.83 7.06
C LEU A 82 -0.93 2.81 5.92
N SER A 83 0.26 3.40 5.95
CA SER A 83 0.77 4.27 4.91
C SER A 83 0.93 3.50 3.59
N LYS A 84 1.14 4.22 2.48
CA LYS A 84 1.35 3.57 1.19
C LYS A 84 2.66 2.76 1.16
N SER A 85 3.72 3.28 1.77
CA SER A 85 5.01 2.58 1.86
C SER A 85 4.91 1.35 2.75
N GLU A 86 4.30 1.47 3.94
CA GLU A 86 4.07 0.34 4.85
C GLU A 86 3.30 -0.80 4.18
N ARG A 87 2.27 -0.46 3.39
CA ARG A 87 1.51 -1.46 2.62
C ARG A 87 2.35 -2.09 1.51
N ALA A 88 3.19 -1.32 0.84
CA ALA A 88 4.07 -1.83 -0.20
C ALA A 88 5.13 -2.78 0.37
N GLU A 89 5.74 -2.45 1.50
CA GLU A 89 6.69 -3.31 2.22
C GLU A 89 6.04 -4.63 2.65
N ILE A 90 4.83 -4.59 3.21
CA ILE A 90 4.08 -5.82 3.54
C ILE A 90 3.78 -6.62 2.27
N ALA A 91 3.34 -5.97 1.19
CA ALA A 91 3.05 -6.63 -0.08
C ALA A 91 4.30 -7.32 -0.67
N GLN A 92 5.47 -6.67 -0.61
CA GLN A 92 6.76 -7.25 -1.02
C GLN A 92 7.08 -8.52 -0.22
N LYS A 93 6.95 -8.47 1.12
CA LYS A 93 7.20 -9.66 1.95
C LYS A 93 6.26 -10.81 1.63
N VAL A 94 4.98 -10.51 1.38
CA VAL A 94 3.99 -11.51 0.95
C VAL A 94 4.34 -12.09 -0.43
N ALA A 95 4.77 -11.24 -1.37
CA ALA A 95 5.23 -11.63 -2.70
C ALA A 95 6.42 -12.59 -2.67
N MET A 96 7.33 -12.42 -1.70
CA MET A 96 8.46 -13.32 -1.45
C MET A 96 8.05 -14.65 -0.80
N GLY A 97 6.77 -14.88 -0.53
CA GLY A 97 6.29 -16.08 0.14
C GLY A 97 6.57 -16.11 1.64
N ILE A 98 6.91 -14.97 2.26
CA ILE A 98 7.19 -14.92 3.70
C ILE A 98 5.87 -15.17 4.47
N PRO A 99 5.83 -16.12 5.42
CA PRO A 99 4.63 -16.40 6.19
C PRO A 99 4.16 -15.18 6.99
N TYR A 100 2.85 -15.02 7.11
CA TYR A 100 2.24 -13.91 7.85
C TYR A 100 2.77 -13.77 9.28
N GLY A 101 3.04 -14.90 9.97
CA GLY A 101 3.59 -14.90 11.32
C GLY A 101 4.93 -14.16 11.36
N THR A 102 5.87 -14.60 10.52
CA THR A 102 7.18 -13.98 10.36
C THR A 102 7.08 -12.50 9.99
N ILE A 103 6.18 -12.11 9.08
CA ILE A 103 5.96 -10.69 8.73
C ILE A 103 5.55 -9.88 9.97
N LEU A 104 4.60 -10.40 10.76
CA LEU A 104 4.13 -9.73 11.97
C LEU A 104 5.23 -9.64 13.02
N ASP A 105 6.04 -10.68 13.18
CA ASP A 105 7.10 -10.72 14.17
C ASP A 105 8.21 -9.73 13.80
N THR A 106 8.64 -9.68 12.53
CA THR A 106 9.59 -8.65 12.07
C THR A 106 9.05 -7.23 12.26
N ILE A 107 7.75 -7.00 12.02
CA ILE A 107 7.12 -5.70 12.27
C ILE A 107 7.13 -5.36 13.76
N ARG A 108 6.90 -6.32 14.65
CA ARG A 108 6.90 -6.05 16.10
C ARG A 108 8.32 -5.82 16.62
N GLU A 109 9.29 -6.54 16.07
CA GLU A 109 10.72 -6.39 16.39
C GLU A 109 11.34 -5.10 15.88
N SER A 110 10.71 -4.42 14.91
CA SER A 110 11.20 -3.13 14.40
C SER A 110 11.03 -1.97 15.38
N VAL A 111 10.37 -2.19 16.53
CA VAL A 111 10.26 -1.22 17.63
C VAL A 111 11.63 -1.08 18.30
N LYS A 112 12.54 -0.29 17.71
CA LYS A 112 13.84 0.06 18.29
C LYS A 112 13.78 1.47 18.85
N ASN A 113 13.64 1.62 20.17
CA ASN A 113 13.68 2.91 20.88
C ASN A 113 12.75 4.02 20.32
N GLN A 114 11.70 3.64 19.58
CA GLN A 114 10.73 4.53 18.94
C GLN A 114 9.33 4.32 19.53
N ASP A 115 8.50 5.35 19.41
CA ASP A 115 7.08 5.26 19.75
C ASP A 115 6.35 4.21 18.89
N VAL A 116 5.43 3.49 19.52
CA VAL A 116 4.58 2.51 18.84
C VAL A 116 3.68 3.22 17.81
N GLY A 117 3.99 3.08 16.53
CA GLY A 117 3.15 3.52 15.41
C GLY A 117 2.04 2.54 14.97
N ARG A 118 1.24 2.94 13.96
CA ARG A 118 0.16 2.10 13.37
C ARG A 118 0.67 0.79 12.79
N LEU A 119 1.86 0.78 12.19
CA LEU A 119 2.49 -0.41 11.62
C LEU A 119 2.59 -1.55 12.65
N HIS A 120 2.97 -1.24 13.89
CA HIS A 120 3.15 -2.24 14.95
C HIS A 120 1.84 -2.87 15.42
N LEU A 121 0.69 -2.26 15.11
CA LEU A 121 -0.65 -2.80 15.38
C LEU A 121 -1.21 -3.60 14.18
N THR A 122 -0.35 -3.95 13.21
CA THR A 122 -0.72 -4.77 12.05
C THR A 122 -1.26 -6.12 12.49
N THR A 123 -2.35 -6.55 11.87
CA THR A 123 -2.99 -7.84 12.12
C THR A 123 -2.88 -8.75 10.89
N ARG A 124 -3.12 -10.05 11.07
CA ARG A 124 -3.26 -10.99 9.94
C ARG A 124 -4.30 -10.52 8.92
N LYS A 125 -5.39 -9.88 9.39
CA LYS A 125 -6.42 -9.33 8.50
C LYS A 125 -5.91 -8.13 7.70
N ASP A 126 -5.03 -7.31 8.27
CA ASP A 126 -4.39 -6.21 7.55
C ASP A 126 -3.49 -6.75 6.43
N ILE A 127 -2.65 -7.74 6.72
CA ILE A 127 -1.81 -8.40 5.71
C ILE A 127 -2.68 -9.01 4.61
N TRP A 128 -3.78 -9.69 4.95
CA TRP A 128 -4.74 -10.23 3.99
C TRP A 128 -5.39 -9.13 3.13
N ASN A 129 -5.78 -8.01 3.72
CA ASN A 129 -6.34 -6.89 2.97
C ASN A 129 -5.30 -6.26 2.03
N VAL A 130 -4.04 -6.16 2.48
CA VAL A 130 -2.91 -5.72 1.65
C VAL A 130 -2.74 -6.69 0.49
N GLN A 131 -2.56 -7.99 0.77
CA GLN A 131 -2.45 -9.05 -0.24
C GLN A 131 -3.57 -8.93 -1.29
N SER A 132 -4.83 -8.84 -0.85
CA SER A 132 -5.98 -8.67 -1.74
C SER A 132 -5.90 -7.42 -2.60
N SER A 133 -5.57 -6.27 -2.00
CA SER A 133 -5.48 -5.00 -2.74
C SER A 133 -4.33 -4.92 -3.73
N PHE A 134 -3.33 -5.81 -3.59
CA PHE A 134 -2.19 -5.92 -4.49
C PHE A 134 -2.33 -7.09 -5.48
N GLY A 135 -3.50 -7.72 -5.57
CA GLY A 135 -3.72 -8.86 -6.46
C GLY A 135 -2.93 -10.12 -6.07
N LEU A 136 -2.39 -10.15 -4.85
CA LEU A 136 -1.51 -11.21 -4.36
C LEU A 136 -2.28 -12.43 -3.83
N MET A 137 -3.60 -12.49 -4.00
CA MET A 137 -4.43 -13.60 -3.51
C MET A 137 -4.16 -14.87 -4.34
N GLY A 138 -3.25 -15.71 -3.86
CA GLY A 138 -3.09 -17.09 -4.32
C GLY A 138 -3.81 -18.05 -3.36
N THR A 139 -4.40 -19.11 -3.90
CA THR A 139 -4.69 -20.31 -3.09
C THR A 139 -3.40 -21.12 -2.95
N GLU A 140 -3.42 -22.22 -2.19
CA GLU A 140 -2.31 -23.17 -2.05
C GLU A 140 -1.75 -23.72 -3.40
N LYS A 141 -2.32 -23.33 -4.55
CA LYS A 141 -1.92 -23.69 -5.91
C LYS A 141 -1.67 -22.50 -6.86
N GLY A 142 -1.51 -21.27 -6.39
CA GLY A 142 -1.13 -20.12 -7.22
C GLY A 142 -2.19 -19.03 -7.38
N PHE A 143 -1.80 -17.93 -8.05
CA PHE A 143 -2.62 -16.74 -8.34
C PHE A 143 -3.63 -17.07 -9.45
N ILE A 144 -4.94 -16.88 -9.23
CA ILE A 144 -5.94 -17.10 -10.31
C ILE A 144 -6.59 -15.77 -10.74
N HIS A 145 -6.44 -15.49 -12.04
CA HIS A 145 -7.53 -15.06 -12.92
C HIS A 145 -7.27 -15.58 -14.35
N GLY A 146 -8.19 -16.38 -14.91
CA GLY A 146 -8.53 -16.56 -16.34
C GLY A 146 -7.49 -17.07 -17.35
N SER A 147 -6.22 -16.70 -17.21
CA SER A 147 -5.06 -17.29 -17.85
C SER A 147 -3.83 -16.92 -17.03
N ASP A 148 -3.04 -17.92 -16.63
CA ASP A 148 -1.91 -17.73 -15.70
C ASP A 148 -0.95 -16.61 -16.15
N ARG A 149 -0.76 -16.45 -17.47
CA ARG A 149 0.07 -15.40 -18.07
C ARG A 149 -0.41 -13.98 -17.76
N THR A 150 -1.72 -13.73 -17.80
CA THR A 150 -2.29 -12.40 -17.53
C THR A 150 -2.14 -12.03 -16.06
N SER A 151 -2.19 -13.02 -15.16
CA SER A 151 -2.07 -12.80 -13.72
C SER A 151 -0.66 -12.37 -13.31
N VAL A 152 0.37 -12.99 -13.90
CA VAL A 152 1.78 -12.65 -13.64
C VAL A 152 2.13 -11.28 -14.18
N GLU A 153 1.70 -10.94 -15.40
CA GLU A 153 1.98 -9.63 -16.00
C GLU A 153 1.36 -8.48 -15.21
N VAL A 154 0.10 -8.63 -14.79
CA VAL A 154 -0.59 -7.64 -13.95
C VAL A 154 0.13 -7.49 -12.60
N TRP A 155 0.55 -8.61 -12.02
CA TRP A 155 1.32 -8.63 -10.77
C TRP A 155 2.67 -7.93 -10.90
N VAL A 156 3.45 -8.26 -11.94
CA VAL A 156 4.76 -7.66 -12.22
C VAL A 156 4.61 -6.15 -12.40
N ALA A 157 3.66 -5.71 -13.24
CA ALA A 157 3.42 -4.29 -13.50
C ALA A 157 3.00 -3.54 -12.22
N GLN A 158 2.26 -4.20 -11.33
CA GLN A 158 1.88 -3.61 -10.05
C GLN A 158 3.08 -3.51 -9.09
N MET A 159 3.90 -4.56 -9.00
CA MET A 159 5.10 -4.57 -8.17
C MET A 159 6.11 -3.53 -8.64
N GLN A 160 6.42 -3.47 -9.93
CA GLN A 160 7.36 -2.49 -10.50
C GLN A 160 6.95 -1.04 -10.25
N LYS A 161 5.64 -0.75 -10.16
CA LYS A 161 5.15 0.60 -9.82
C LYS A 161 5.36 1.00 -8.35
N GLN A 162 5.51 0.01 -7.47
CA GLN A 162 5.43 0.20 -6.02
C GLN A 162 6.69 -0.27 -5.29
N SER A 163 7.63 -0.89 -6.01
CA SER A 163 8.77 -1.62 -5.47
C SER A 163 9.81 -1.90 -6.58
N GLU A 164 11.08 -1.96 -6.21
CA GLU A 164 12.17 -2.44 -7.09
C GLU A 164 12.47 -3.94 -6.92
N ILE A 165 11.59 -4.68 -6.24
CA ILE A 165 11.83 -6.10 -5.95
C ILE A 165 11.86 -6.98 -7.20
N VAL A 166 11.14 -6.59 -8.26
CA VAL A 166 11.20 -7.28 -9.55
C VAL A 166 12.41 -6.73 -10.29
N ARG A 167 13.49 -7.50 -10.31
CA ARG A 167 14.77 -7.14 -10.94
C ARG A 167 14.78 -7.36 -12.43
N PHE A 168 14.03 -8.37 -12.88
CA PHE A 168 13.92 -8.70 -14.29
C PHE A 168 12.63 -9.44 -14.56
N TYR A 169 12.02 -9.16 -15.71
CA TYR A 169 10.86 -9.92 -16.19
C TYR A 169 10.90 -10.04 -17.71
N LYS A 170 10.89 -11.29 -18.19
CA LYS A 170 10.68 -11.68 -19.58
C LYS A 170 9.34 -12.40 -19.70
N PRO A 171 8.35 -11.84 -20.42
CA PRO A 171 7.10 -12.54 -20.68
C PRO A 171 7.29 -13.63 -21.74
N GLN A 172 6.45 -14.67 -21.67
CA GLN A 172 6.39 -15.71 -22.70
C GLN A 172 5.83 -15.14 -24.02
N GLY A 173 6.49 -15.45 -25.14
CA GLY A 173 6.20 -14.89 -26.46
C GLY A 173 7.05 -13.67 -26.83
N ALA A 174 7.92 -13.21 -25.92
CA ALA A 174 8.87 -12.13 -26.22
C ALA A 174 10.25 -12.70 -26.56
N CYS A 175 10.81 -12.25 -27.67
CA CYS A 175 12.22 -12.43 -28.02
C CYS A 175 13.04 -11.26 -27.47
N MET A 176 14.17 -11.55 -26.83
CA MET A 176 15.10 -10.53 -26.36
C MET A 176 16.42 -10.66 -27.10
N PRO A 177 16.73 -9.75 -28.04
CA PRO A 177 17.97 -9.81 -28.83
C PRO A 177 19.23 -9.69 -27.97
N GLU A 178 19.13 -9.04 -26.80
CA GLU A 178 20.21 -8.82 -25.86
C GLU A 178 20.56 -10.08 -25.04
N GLU A 179 19.64 -11.05 -24.97
CA GLU A 179 19.77 -12.29 -24.20
C GLU A 179 19.43 -13.49 -25.11
N PRO A 180 20.33 -13.87 -26.05
CA PRO A 180 20.03 -14.85 -27.10
C PRO A 180 19.74 -16.26 -26.58
N ASP A 181 20.18 -16.57 -25.36
CA ASP A 181 19.92 -17.84 -24.67
C ASP A 181 18.48 -17.95 -24.14
N LEU A 182 17.70 -16.85 -24.11
CA LEU A 182 16.31 -16.85 -23.66
C LEU A 182 15.35 -16.93 -24.86
N HIS A 183 14.88 -18.13 -25.16
CA HIS A 183 14.01 -18.41 -26.29
C HIS A 183 12.59 -17.86 -26.09
N GLU A 184 11.84 -17.67 -27.18
CA GLU A 184 10.50 -17.07 -27.18
C GLU A 184 9.55 -17.68 -26.15
N ASN A 185 9.59 -19.01 -25.98
CA ASN A 185 8.72 -19.73 -25.06
C ASN A 185 9.12 -19.62 -23.58
N ASP A 186 10.30 -19.10 -23.29
CA ASP A 186 10.81 -18.98 -21.93
C ASP A 186 10.17 -17.78 -21.22
N MET A 187 9.74 -18.00 -19.97
CA MET A 187 9.37 -16.95 -19.04
C MET A 187 10.45 -16.85 -17.96
N VAL A 188 10.96 -15.65 -17.72
CA VAL A 188 11.93 -15.38 -16.66
C VAL A 188 11.37 -14.31 -15.73
N LEU A 189 11.45 -14.56 -14.42
CA LEU A 189 11.07 -13.60 -13.40
C LEU A 189 12.11 -13.65 -12.29
N ILE A 190 12.86 -12.55 -12.12
CA ILE A 190 13.84 -12.40 -11.06
C ILE A 190 13.26 -11.47 -10.00
N ILE A 191 13.10 -12.00 -8.79
CA ILE A 191 12.60 -11.27 -7.62
C ILE A 191 13.66 -11.32 -6.55
N ALA A 192 14.19 -10.16 -6.15
CA ALA A 192 15.20 -10.08 -5.11
C ALA A 192 15.19 -8.71 -4.43
N THR A 193 15.50 -8.70 -3.13
CA THR A 193 15.79 -7.49 -2.35
C THR A 193 17.24 -7.06 -2.52
N ASP A 194 17.56 -5.80 -2.20
CA ASP A 194 18.95 -5.30 -2.26
C ASP A 194 19.88 -6.11 -1.34
N ALA A 195 19.40 -6.49 -0.16
CA ALA A 195 20.18 -7.32 0.76
C ALA A 195 20.48 -8.72 0.17
N GLN A 196 19.51 -9.35 -0.49
CA GLN A 196 19.74 -10.64 -1.16
C GLN A 196 20.76 -10.52 -2.29
N ILE A 197 20.71 -9.43 -3.06
CA ILE A 197 21.70 -9.13 -4.11
C ILE A 197 23.07 -8.91 -3.49
N GLU A 198 23.17 -8.07 -2.45
CA GLU A 198 24.44 -7.80 -1.77
C GLU A 198 25.06 -9.06 -1.18
N MET A 199 24.25 -9.94 -0.56
CA MET A 199 24.70 -11.24 -0.09
C MET A 199 25.20 -12.13 -1.23
N LEU A 200 24.48 -12.18 -2.36
CA LEU A 200 24.88 -12.92 -3.56
C LEU A 200 26.21 -12.41 -4.12
N LEU A 201 26.38 -11.08 -4.22
CA LEU A 201 27.61 -10.47 -4.70
C LEU A 201 28.79 -10.81 -3.79
N LYS A 202 28.63 -10.72 -2.46
CA LYS A 202 29.70 -11.11 -1.52
C LYS A 202 30.08 -12.58 -1.66
N MET A 203 29.10 -13.49 -1.82
CA MET A 203 29.39 -14.91 -2.03
C MET A 203 30.12 -15.21 -3.35
N ILE A 204 29.90 -14.42 -4.41
CA ILE A 204 30.48 -14.65 -5.74
C ILE A 204 31.88 -14.03 -5.86
N PHE A 205 32.12 -12.89 -5.21
CA PHE A 205 33.36 -12.11 -5.35
C PHE A 205 34.36 -12.29 -4.20
N ASP A 206 34.02 -13.01 -3.12
CA ASP A 206 34.95 -13.39 -2.03
C ASP A 206 35.67 -14.76 -2.28
N VAL A 207 35.93 -15.12 -3.54
CA VAL A 207 36.75 -16.29 -3.94
C VAL A 207 38.01 -15.84 -4.69
#